data_AF-W9X600-F1
#
_entry.id   AF-W9X600-F1
#
_cell.length_a   1.000
_cell.length_b   1.000
_cell.length_c   1.000
_cell.angle_alpha   90.00
_cell.angle_beta   90.00
_cell.angle_gamma   90.00
#
_symmetry.space_group_name_H-M   'P 1'
#
loop_
_entity.id
_entity.type
_entity.pdbx_description
1 polymer ?
#
loop_
_entity_poly.entity_id
_entity_poly.type
_entity_poly.pdbx_seq_one_letter_code
_entity_poly.pdbx_strand_id
1 'polypeptide(L)'
;MAELNALPLRLRNFFARYPPQLYSAKFTGVTIPLTRREAKEAAIARAAELQNQASSSQPPSRPVASILAQPISVSTTASSSPSETSTAVAPEEAAPPTPTPVSASSMLQKFPPNPFLPRKNFVTGRWAGPKIGLRRQADLVRLAKQFDIEELLPPGRKSSAFKETRLLQRGLRIRGTGEGQKVKGHKWERQMGATLEKRRKAMESMPELIREWKQKGHGRGWKKYPK
;
A
#
# COMPACT_ATOMS: atom_id res chain seq x y z
N MET A 1 -2.25 18.30 27.40
CA MET A 1 -1.78 16.92 27.66
C MET A 1 -2.92 16.20 28.36
N ALA A 2 -3.75 15.44 27.64
CA ALA A 2 -4.86 14.71 28.27
C ALA A 2 -4.30 13.84 29.40
N GLU A 3 -4.80 14.05 30.62
CA GLU A 3 -4.17 13.51 31.81
C GLU A 3 -4.09 11.99 31.75
N LEU A 4 -2.88 11.44 31.95
CA LEU A 4 -2.62 10.00 31.98
C LEU A 4 -3.49 9.26 33.01
N ASN A 5 -4.12 9.97 33.95
CA ASN A 5 -4.99 9.41 34.97
C ASN A 5 -6.42 9.12 34.50
N ALA A 6 -6.93 9.84 33.50
CA ALA A 6 -8.26 9.64 32.93
C ALA A 6 -8.34 8.45 31.94
N LEU A 7 -7.17 7.90 31.59
CA LEU A 7 -7.03 6.82 30.63
C LEU A 7 -7.33 5.44 31.25
N PRO A 8 -7.96 4.52 30.50
CA PRO A 8 -8.11 3.13 30.92
C PRO A 8 -6.77 2.51 31.30
N LEU A 9 -6.74 1.73 32.39
CA LEU A 9 -5.51 1.11 32.92
C LEU A 9 -4.73 0.31 31.84
N ARG A 10 -5.44 -0.33 30.91
CA ARG A 10 -4.80 -1.05 29.79
C ARG A 10 -4.02 -0.14 28.85
N LEU A 11 -4.54 1.04 28.53
CA LEU A 11 -3.85 2.02 27.69
C LEU A 11 -2.69 2.66 28.45
N ARG A 12 -2.89 2.98 29.74
CA ARG A 12 -1.81 3.49 30.61
C ARG A 12 -0.64 2.53 30.69
N ASN A 13 -0.90 1.26 30.99
CA ASN A 13 0.13 0.22 31.07
C ASN A 13 0.81 -0.01 29.72
N PHE A 14 0.05 0.12 28.61
CA PHE A 14 0.61 0.04 27.28
C PHE A 14 1.58 1.19 27.01
N PHE A 15 1.18 2.44 27.26
CA PHE A 15 2.03 3.61 27.03
C PHE A 15 3.22 3.71 28.00
N ALA A 16 3.08 3.20 29.23
CA ALA A 16 4.20 3.06 30.16
C ALA A 16 5.28 2.11 29.60
N ARG A 17 4.88 1.03 28.93
CA ARG A 17 5.81 0.07 28.31
C ARG A 17 6.29 0.50 26.93
N TYR A 18 5.46 1.21 26.19
CA TYR A 18 5.69 1.66 24.82
C TYR A 18 5.38 3.16 24.72
N PRO A 19 6.37 4.02 25.03
CA PRO A 19 6.18 5.47 25.02
C PRO A 19 5.77 5.98 23.64
N PRO A 20 4.75 6.85 23.53
CA PRO A 20 4.24 7.29 22.24
C PRO A 20 5.29 8.04 21.41
N GLN A 21 6.24 8.74 22.03
CA GLN A 21 7.32 9.46 21.33
C GLN A 21 8.14 8.55 20.40
N LEU A 22 8.31 7.27 20.76
CA LEU A 22 9.16 6.34 20.02
C LEU A 22 8.38 5.43 19.07
N TYR A 23 7.11 5.19 19.36
CA TYR A 23 6.32 4.17 18.67
C TYR A 23 5.11 4.72 17.90
N SER A 24 4.62 5.91 18.24
CA SER A 24 3.40 6.50 17.67
C SER A 24 3.50 6.70 16.16
N ALA A 25 2.39 6.46 15.47
CA ALA A 25 2.27 6.79 14.05
C ALA A 25 2.45 8.31 13.81
N LYS A 26 1.95 9.18 14.70
CA LYS A 26 2.12 10.65 14.56
C LYS A 26 3.58 11.08 14.60
N PHE A 27 4.33 10.57 15.58
CA PHE A 27 5.71 11.02 15.83
C PHE A 27 6.70 10.38 14.88
N THR A 28 6.50 9.11 14.53
CA THR A 28 7.40 8.39 13.64
C THR A 28 7.13 8.69 12.16
N GLY A 29 5.92 9.11 11.81
CA GLY A 29 5.48 9.25 10.41
C GLY A 29 5.48 7.93 9.63
N VAL A 30 5.73 6.80 10.30
CA VAL A 30 5.84 5.50 9.64
C VAL A 30 4.45 4.92 9.39
N THR A 31 4.13 4.73 8.11
CA THR A 31 2.89 4.06 7.69
C THR A 31 3.16 2.60 7.31
N ILE A 32 2.15 1.74 7.44
CA ILE A 32 2.25 0.36 6.97
C ILE A 32 1.86 0.34 5.49
N PRO A 33 2.73 -0.16 4.59
CA PRO A 33 2.38 -0.26 3.17
C PRO A 33 1.24 -1.26 2.98
N LEU A 34 0.32 -0.94 2.09
CA LEU A 34 -0.83 -1.78 1.83
C LEU A 34 -0.38 -2.93 0.94
N THR A 35 0.27 -2.64 -0.19
CA THR A 35 0.70 -3.62 -1.19
C THR A 35 2.18 -4.02 -1.08
N ARG A 36 2.52 -5.18 -1.65
CA ARG A 36 3.93 -5.59 -1.82
C ARG A 36 4.70 -4.64 -2.76
N ARG A 37 4.00 -4.03 -3.74
CA ARG A 37 4.59 -3.06 -4.67
C ARG A 37 4.96 -1.79 -3.92
N GLU A 38 4.01 -1.18 -3.21
CA GLU A 38 4.29 -0.03 -2.33
C GLU A 38 5.37 -0.34 -1.29
N ALA A 39 5.35 -1.53 -0.68
CA ALA A 39 6.39 -1.93 0.27
C ALA A 39 7.78 -2.00 -0.39
N LYS A 40 7.85 -2.45 -1.64
CA LYS A 40 9.10 -2.49 -2.42
C LYS A 40 9.54 -1.09 -2.83
N GLU A 41 8.62 -0.25 -3.31
CA GLU A 41 8.87 1.14 -3.69
C GLU A 41 9.33 1.97 -2.49
N ALA A 42 8.66 1.87 -1.34
CA ALA A 42 9.08 2.52 -0.11
C ALA A 42 10.45 2.05 0.38
N ALA A 43 10.79 0.76 0.19
CA ALA A 43 12.13 0.25 0.50
C ALA A 43 13.20 0.80 -0.46
N ILE A 44 12.88 0.93 -1.74
CA ILE A 44 13.77 1.54 -2.75
C ILE A 44 13.97 3.03 -2.43
N ALA A 45 12.90 3.77 -2.13
CA ALA A 45 12.97 5.18 -1.76
C ALA A 45 13.86 5.40 -0.53
N ARG A 46 13.68 4.59 0.54
CA ARG A 46 14.55 4.65 1.73
C ARG A 46 16.01 4.29 1.44
N ALA A 47 16.25 3.33 0.54
CA ALA A 47 17.61 2.99 0.13
C ALA A 47 18.28 4.14 -0.66
N ALA A 48 17.51 4.83 -1.52
CA ALA A 48 17.98 5.99 -2.26
C ALA A 48 18.28 7.18 -1.33
N GLU A 49 17.42 7.45 -0.34
CA GLU A 49 17.65 8.48 0.69
C GLU A 49 18.95 8.23 1.46
N LEU A 50 19.20 6.97 1.85
CA LEU A 50 20.44 6.56 2.52
C LEU A 50 21.67 6.84 1.66
N GLN A 51 21.60 6.58 0.36
CA GLN A 51 22.71 6.81 -0.57
C GLN A 51 22.97 8.29 -0.83
N ASN A 52 21.92 9.11 -0.91
CA ASN A 52 22.04 10.56 -1.04
C ASN A 52 22.70 11.20 0.19
N GLN A 53 22.37 10.74 1.40
CA GLN A 53 23.02 11.21 2.64
C GLN A 53 24.50 10.78 2.74
N ALA A 54 24.83 9.57 2.28
CA ALA A 54 26.22 9.10 2.25
C ALA A 54 27.08 9.92 1.25
N SER A 55 26.47 10.41 0.16
CA SER A 55 27.15 11.21 -0.85
C SER A 55 27.30 12.69 -0.44
N SER A 56 26.38 13.24 0.35
CA SER A 56 26.43 14.63 0.86
C SER A 56 27.34 14.82 2.08
N SER A 57 27.91 13.75 2.64
CA SER A 57 28.79 13.77 3.81
C SER A 57 30.26 13.48 3.44
N GLN A 58 30.68 13.81 2.21
CA GLN A 58 32.12 13.85 1.89
C GLN A 58 32.81 14.93 2.77
N PRO A 59 33.90 14.60 3.48
CA PRO A 59 34.72 15.61 4.15
C PRO A 59 35.32 16.54 3.09
N PRO A 60 35.50 17.84 3.38
CA PRO A 60 36.12 18.76 2.42
C PRO A 60 37.52 18.25 2.09
N SER A 61 37.71 17.77 0.86
CA SER A 61 39.03 17.49 0.32
C SER A 61 39.80 18.81 0.30
N ARG A 62 40.87 18.87 1.09
CA ARG A 62 41.92 19.89 0.98
C ARG A 62 42.35 19.99 -0.50
N PRO A 63 42.36 21.19 -1.12
CA PRO A 63 42.94 21.35 -2.43
C PRO A 63 44.47 21.26 -2.28
N VAL A 64 45.07 20.13 -2.62
CA VAL A 64 46.51 20.08 -2.88
C VAL A 64 46.73 20.64 -4.28
N ALA A 65 47.33 21.83 -4.30
CA ALA A 65 47.73 22.54 -5.51
C ALA A 65 48.64 21.65 -6.37
N SER A 66 48.18 21.35 -7.59
CA SER A 66 49.01 20.76 -8.63
C SER A 66 49.49 21.89 -9.54
N ILE A 67 50.71 22.34 -9.27
CA ILE A 67 51.49 23.21 -10.14
C ILE A 67 52.20 22.27 -11.12
N LEU A 68 51.98 22.42 -12.44
CA LEU A 68 53.02 22.66 -13.45
C LEU A 68 52.47 22.48 -14.89
N ALA A 69 52.99 23.35 -15.77
CA ALA A 69 53.10 23.23 -17.23
C ALA A 69 51.92 23.70 -18.10
N GLN A 70 52.02 24.96 -18.52
CA GLN A 70 51.53 25.47 -19.81
C GLN A 70 52.43 24.92 -20.95
N PRO A 71 51.95 24.91 -22.21
CA PRO A 71 52.44 25.95 -23.13
C PRO A 71 51.38 26.54 -24.08
N ILE A 72 51.40 27.88 -24.11
CA ILE A 72 51.25 28.79 -25.26
C ILE A 72 50.62 28.26 -26.56
N SER A 73 49.52 28.90 -26.98
CA SER A 73 49.20 29.13 -28.40
C SER A 73 48.42 30.44 -28.56
N VAL A 74 48.77 31.14 -29.62
CA VAL A 74 48.63 32.57 -29.85
C VAL A 74 47.46 32.93 -30.78
N SER A 75 47.00 34.19 -30.63
CA SER A 75 46.34 35.05 -31.63
C SER A 75 44.88 34.75 -32.01
N THR A 76 43.96 35.68 -31.78
CA THR A 76 43.64 36.81 -32.68
C THR A 76 42.51 37.68 -32.10
N THR A 77 42.47 38.90 -32.63
CA THR A 77 41.82 40.15 -32.24
C THR A 77 40.33 40.29 -32.58
N ALA A 78 39.56 40.95 -31.69
CA ALA A 78 38.50 41.95 -31.95
C ALA A 78 37.70 42.16 -30.64
N SER A 79 37.85 43.25 -29.89
CA SER A 79 37.27 44.60 -30.09
C SER A 79 35.73 44.63 -30.08
N SER A 80 35.12 44.98 -28.94
CA SER A 80 34.23 46.17 -28.80
C SER A 80 33.47 46.19 -27.45
N SER A 81 33.83 47.18 -26.64
CA SER A 81 33.11 48.04 -25.68
C SER A 81 31.94 47.59 -24.77
N PRO A 82 31.84 48.21 -23.55
CA PRO A 82 30.84 47.94 -22.52
C PRO A 82 29.64 48.89 -22.59
N SER A 83 28.56 48.58 -21.89
CA SER A 83 27.58 49.57 -21.43
C SER A 83 26.88 49.08 -20.17
N GLU A 84 27.10 49.82 -19.08
CA GLU A 84 26.30 49.86 -17.87
C GLU A 84 24.93 50.48 -18.16
N THR A 85 23.91 50.24 -17.31
CA THR A 85 23.11 51.28 -16.63
C THR A 85 21.99 50.65 -15.78
N SER A 86 21.83 51.23 -14.58
CA SER A 86 20.96 50.95 -13.43
C SER A 86 19.46 51.28 -13.59
N THR A 87 18.72 51.07 -12.47
CA THR A 87 17.45 51.74 -12.01
C THR A 87 16.19 50.86 -12.23
N ALA A 88 15.21 50.65 -11.34
CA ALA A 88 14.71 51.29 -10.11
C ALA A 88 13.75 50.30 -9.37
N VAL A 89 13.75 50.21 -8.02
CA VAL A 89 12.80 50.78 -7.02
C VAL A 89 11.59 49.88 -6.63
N ALA A 90 11.39 49.83 -5.30
CA ALA A 90 10.50 49.08 -4.36
C ALA A 90 8.95 49.30 -4.54
N PRO A 91 8.00 48.84 -3.67
CA PRO A 91 8.07 48.20 -2.32
C PRO A 91 7.16 46.94 -2.12
N GLU A 92 7.49 46.01 -1.22
CA GLU A 92 6.95 45.81 0.16
C GLU A 92 5.42 45.64 0.27
N GLU A 93 4.94 44.39 0.32
CA GLU A 93 3.59 44.05 0.81
C GLU A 93 3.63 42.75 1.63
N ALA A 94 2.87 42.76 2.73
CA ALA A 94 3.01 41.89 3.89
C ALA A 94 2.02 40.71 3.94
N ALA A 95 2.56 39.50 4.15
CA ALA A 95 2.01 38.29 4.83
C ALA A 95 0.71 37.61 4.29
N PRO A 96 0.64 36.25 4.26
CA PRO A 96 0.55 35.42 5.48
C PRO A 96 1.55 34.25 5.55
N PRO A 97 1.79 33.67 6.74
CA PRO A 97 2.85 32.70 6.98
C PRO A 97 2.58 31.38 6.26
N THR A 98 3.48 31.04 5.33
CA THR A 98 3.65 29.69 4.82
C THR A 98 3.84 28.75 6.01
N PRO A 99 3.05 27.67 6.18
CA PRO A 99 3.41 26.62 7.10
C PRO A 99 4.70 26.01 6.55
N THR A 100 5.84 26.39 7.14
CA THR A 100 7.12 25.72 6.93
C THR A 100 6.88 24.23 7.11
N PRO A 101 7.05 23.38 6.08
CA PRO A 101 7.16 21.95 6.31
C PRO A 101 8.43 21.79 7.13
N VAL A 102 8.26 21.54 8.44
CA VAL A 102 9.36 21.20 9.32
C VAL A 102 10.14 20.08 8.66
N SER A 103 11.36 20.45 8.27
CA SER A 103 12.30 19.65 7.49
C SER A 103 12.37 18.24 8.06
N ALA A 104 11.81 17.26 7.33
CA ALA A 104 11.79 15.84 7.73
C ALA A 104 13.17 15.18 7.54
N SER A 105 14.25 15.95 7.57
CA SER A 105 15.61 15.47 7.81
C SER A 105 15.82 15.16 9.30
N SER A 106 14.98 14.28 9.86
CA SER A 106 15.28 13.62 11.13
C SER A 106 16.31 12.54 10.81
N MET A 107 17.58 12.85 11.06
CA MET A 107 18.72 11.93 10.99
C MET A 107 18.33 10.53 11.48
N LEU A 108 18.05 9.60 10.57
CA LEU A 108 17.85 8.15 10.76
C LEU A 108 17.72 7.69 12.22
N GLN A 109 16.74 8.21 12.95
CA GLN A 109 16.53 7.79 14.33
C GLN A 109 16.01 6.36 14.23
N LYS A 110 16.87 5.41 14.59
CA LYS A 110 16.55 3.99 14.54
C LYS A 110 15.50 3.72 15.62
N PHE A 111 14.23 3.89 15.24
CA PHE A 111 13.12 3.62 16.14
C PHE A 111 13.17 2.17 16.61
N PRO A 112 12.80 1.92 17.87
CA PRO A 112 12.73 0.57 18.39
C PRO A 112 11.69 -0.27 17.61
N PRO A 113 11.83 -1.60 17.60
CA PRO A 113 10.95 -2.47 16.81
C PRO A 113 9.48 -2.35 17.23
N ASN A 114 8.59 -2.09 16.27
CA ASN A 114 7.15 -1.94 16.51
C ASN A 114 6.55 -3.20 17.20
N PRO A 115 5.85 -3.05 18.35
CA PRO A 115 5.27 -4.18 19.09
C PRO A 115 4.08 -4.86 18.39
N PHE A 116 3.47 -4.23 17.39
CA PHE A 116 2.31 -4.72 16.64
C PHE A 116 2.68 -5.58 15.43
N LEU A 117 3.94 -5.55 14.99
CA LEU A 117 4.38 -6.26 13.80
C LEU A 117 5.21 -7.51 14.17
N PRO A 118 5.06 -8.61 13.41
CA PRO A 118 6.00 -9.72 13.52
C PRO A 118 7.38 -9.29 13.01
N ARG A 119 8.43 -9.87 13.57
CA ARG A 119 9.81 -9.60 13.13
C ARG A 119 10.50 -10.87 12.69
N LYS A 120 11.37 -10.76 11.69
CA LYS A 120 12.29 -11.83 11.31
C LYS A 120 13.55 -11.75 12.19
N ASN A 121 13.97 -12.88 12.74
CA ASN A 121 15.32 -13.01 13.29
C ASN A 121 16.26 -13.33 12.11
N PHE A 122 17.23 -12.47 11.83
CA PHE A 122 18.13 -12.62 10.68
C PHE A 122 19.19 -13.71 10.89
N VAL A 123 19.51 -14.07 12.12
CA VAL A 123 20.47 -15.15 12.43
C VAL A 123 19.82 -16.52 12.20
N THR A 124 18.61 -16.72 12.73
CA THR A 124 17.92 -18.02 12.67
C THR A 124 16.93 -18.15 11.51
N GLY A 125 16.64 -17.06 10.80
CA GLY A 125 15.65 -16.98 9.73
C GLY A 125 14.18 -17.07 10.17
N ARG A 126 13.91 -17.39 11.44
CA ARG A 126 12.54 -17.60 11.98
C ARG A 126 11.82 -16.27 12.22
N TRP A 127 10.51 -16.27 11.99
CA TRP A 127 9.65 -15.14 12.33
C TRP A 127 9.13 -15.25 13.75
N ALA A 128 9.42 -14.24 14.58
CA ALA A 128 8.79 -14.08 15.88
C ALA A 128 7.45 -13.35 15.70
N GLY A 129 6.42 -13.86 16.38
CA GLY A 129 5.12 -13.20 16.45
C GLY A 129 5.21 -11.79 17.07
N PRO A 130 4.18 -10.94 16.84
CA PRO A 130 4.15 -9.61 17.43
C PRO A 130 4.06 -9.71 18.96
N LYS A 131 4.71 -8.77 19.67
CA LYS A 131 4.67 -8.73 21.15
C LYS A 131 3.25 -8.54 21.65
N ILE A 132 2.43 -7.77 20.92
CA ILE A 132 0.99 -7.63 21.17
C ILE A 132 0.24 -8.31 20.02
N GLY A 133 -0.49 -9.40 20.31
CA GLY A 133 -1.28 -10.12 19.31
C GLY A 133 -2.48 -9.34 18.77
N LEU A 134 -3.02 -9.76 17.62
CA LEU A 134 -4.06 -9.03 16.88
C LEU A 134 -5.35 -8.76 17.68
N ARG A 135 -5.73 -9.64 18.62
CA ARG A 135 -6.87 -9.42 19.53
C ARG A 135 -6.58 -8.24 20.47
N ARG A 136 -5.43 -8.28 21.17
CA ARG A 136 -5.01 -7.20 22.07
C ARG A 136 -4.81 -5.88 21.33
N GLN A 137 -4.27 -5.91 20.11
CA GLN A 137 -4.19 -4.73 19.25
C GLN A 137 -5.58 -4.13 18.99
N ALA A 138 -6.56 -4.97 18.64
CA ALA A 138 -7.92 -4.51 18.40
C ALA A 138 -8.57 -3.93 19.67
N ASP A 139 -8.32 -4.53 20.84
CA ASP A 139 -8.82 -4.00 22.11
C ASP A 139 -8.18 -2.64 22.45
N LEU A 140 -6.87 -2.47 22.24
CA LEU A 140 -6.18 -1.19 22.44
C LEU A 140 -6.69 -0.13 21.46
N VAL A 141 -6.85 -0.48 20.19
CA VAL A 141 -7.41 0.43 19.17
C VAL A 141 -8.85 0.79 19.51
N ARG A 142 -9.68 -0.17 19.96
CA ARG A 142 -11.06 0.10 20.37
C ARG A 142 -11.11 1.10 21.52
N LEU A 143 -10.29 0.91 22.55
CA LEU A 143 -10.21 1.86 23.66
C LEU A 143 -9.68 3.22 23.17
N ALA A 144 -8.57 3.24 22.43
CA ALA A 144 -7.97 4.50 21.98
C ALA A 144 -8.90 5.32 21.08
N LYS A 145 -9.78 4.66 20.31
CA LYS A 145 -10.85 5.31 19.53
C LYS A 145 -11.91 5.98 20.40
N GLN A 146 -12.24 5.43 21.56
CA GLN A 146 -13.23 6.04 22.46
C GLN A 146 -12.71 7.33 23.12
N PHE A 147 -11.39 7.48 23.20
CA PHE A 147 -10.72 8.63 23.81
C PHE A 147 -10.01 9.52 22.76
N ASP A 148 -10.18 9.24 21.47
CA ASP A 148 -9.54 9.95 20.34
C ASP A 148 -7.99 10.02 20.40
N ILE A 149 -7.37 8.97 20.91
CA ILE A 149 -5.90 8.85 21.10
C ILE A 149 -5.30 7.77 20.20
N GLU A 150 -6.04 7.33 19.18
CA GLU A 150 -5.61 6.25 18.29
C GLU A 150 -4.29 6.55 17.58
N GLU A 151 -4.07 7.80 17.22
CA GLU A 151 -2.89 8.23 16.49
C GLU A 151 -1.59 8.08 17.31
N LEU A 152 -1.69 8.07 18.66
CA LEU A 152 -0.53 7.83 19.54
C LEU A 152 -0.14 6.35 19.60
N LEU A 153 -0.98 5.44 19.11
CA LEU A 153 -0.62 4.03 19.02
C LEU A 153 0.39 3.78 17.89
N PRO A 154 1.16 2.68 18.00
CA PRO A 154 1.99 2.25 16.89
C PRO A 154 1.16 1.96 15.64
N PRO A 155 1.72 2.22 14.44
CA PRO A 155 1.04 1.89 13.21
C PRO A 155 0.78 0.39 13.16
N GLY A 156 -0.45 -0.01 12.82
CA GLY A 156 -0.90 -1.40 12.89
C GLY A 156 -2.01 -1.75 11.90
N ARG A 157 -2.15 -3.03 11.54
CA ARG A 157 -3.20 -3.51 10.62
C ARG A 157 -4.63 -3.31 11.15
N LYS A 158 -4.78 -2.99 12.43
CA LYS A 158 -6.07 -2.85 13.10
C LYS A 158 -6.52 -1.40 13.25
N SER A 159 -5.68 -0.41 12.94
CA SER A 159 -6.04 1.00 13.02
C SER A 159 -7.15 1.37 12.03
N SER A 160 -7.93 2.41 12.36
CA SER A 160 -8.95 3.05 11.52
C SER A 160 -8.36 3.50 10.19
N ALA A 161 -7.38 4.39 10.24
CA ALA A 161 -6.73 4.97 9.08
C ALA A 161 -6.21 3.88 8.11
N PHE A 162 -5.61 2.80 8.64
CA PHE A 162 -5.16 1.70 7.80
C PHE A 162 -6.31 0.92 7.15
N LYS A 163 -7.44 0.73 7.86
CA LYS A 163 -8.61 0.04 7.29
C LYS A 163 -9.33 0.89 6.25
N GLU A 164 -9.44 2.18 6.49
CA GLU A 164 -10.06 3.15 5.59
C GLU A 164 -9.26 3.28 4.30
N THR A 165 -7.95 3.54 4.40
CA THR A 165 -7.05 3.56 3.24
C THR A 165 -7.08 2.24 2.47
N ARG A 166 -7.10 1.10 3.18
CA ARG A 166 -7.23 -0.22 2.55
C ARG A 166 -8.54 -0.37 1.78
N LEU A 167 -9.65 0.10 2.35
CA LEU A 167 -10.97 -0.02 1.73
C LEU A 167 -11.07 0.89 0.51
N LEU A 168 -10.63 2.15 0.63
CA LEU A 168 -10.62 3.12 -0.47
C LEU A 168 -9.76 2.67 -1.64
N GLN A 169 -8.56 2.15 -1.38
CA GLN A 169 -7.64 1.77 -2.45
C GLN A 169 -7.94 0.41 -3.09
N ARG A 170 -8.52 -0.55 -2.33
CA ARG A 170 -8.66 -1.93 -2.79
C ARG A 170 -10.08 -2.40 -2.99
N GLY A 171 -11.05 -1.70 -2.41
CA GLY A 171 -12.44 -2.10 -2.43
C GLY A 171 -12.70 -3.48 -1.84
N LEU A 172 -13.86 -4.05 -2.21
CA LEU A 172 -14.25 -5.40 -1.84
C LEU A 172 -13.62 -6.41 -2.80
N ARG A 173 -12.92 -7.41 -2.28
CA ARG A 173 -12.19 -8.42 -3.08
C ARG A 173 -12.59 -9.85 -2.76
N ILE A 174 -13.82 -10.04 -2.30
CA ILE A 174 -14.38 -11.39 -2.07
C ILE A 174 -14.55 -12.05 -3.44
N ARG A 175 -14.17 -13.34 -3.56
CA ARG A 175 -14.32 -14.07 -4.83
C ARG A 175 -15.80 -14.09 -5.24
N GLY A 176 -16.08 -13.72 -6.49
CA GLY A 176 -17.44 -13.66 -7.05
C GLY A 176 -18.14 -12.32 -6.92
N THR A 177 -18.01 -11.63 -5.77
CA THR A 177 -18.69 -10.35 -5.47
C THR A 177 -17.75 -9.15 -5.49
N GLY A 178 -16.44 -9.37 -5.51
CA GLY A 178 -15.46 -8.29 -5.55
C GLY A 178 -15.46 -7.56 -6.89
N GLU A 179 -14.88 -6.36 -6.89
CA GLU A 179 -14.76 -5.53 -8.09
C GLU A 179 -14.09 -6.31 -9.24
N GLY A 180 -14.75 -6.34 -10.40
CA GLY A 180 -14.31 -7.09 -11.57
C GLY A 180 -14.46 -8.61 -11.50
N GLN A 181 -15.10 -9.17 -10.47
CA GLN A 181 -15.40 -10.60 -10.37
C GLN A 181 -16.85 -10.90 -10.76
N LYS A 182 -17.10 -12.12 -11.24
CA LYS A 182 -18.45 -12.62 -11.54
C LYS A 182 -18.74 -13.88 -10.73
N VAL A 183 -19.97 -13.99 -10.23
CA VAL A 183 -20.45 -15.17 -9.50
C VAL A 183 -20.53 -16.36 -10.46
N LYS A 184 -20.14 -17.55 -9.98
CA LYS A 184 -20.10 -18.79 -10.78
C LYS A 184 -21.49 -19.30 -11.22
N GLY A 185 -22.54 -18.88 -10.52
CA GLY A 185 -23.89 -19.46 -10.61
C GLY A 185 -24.00 -20.84 -9.97
N HIS A 186 -25.22 -21.33 -9.79
CA HIS A 186 -25.49 -22.71 -9.36
C HIS A 186 -25.32 -23.70 -10.54
N LYS A 187 -25.26 -25.01 -10.24
CA LYS A 187 -25.11 -26.03 -11.29
C LYS A 187 -26.28 -26.02 -12.27
N TRP A 188 -27.51 -25.89 -11.76
CA TRP A 188 -28.72 -25.86 -12.58
C TRP A 188 -28.74 -24.62 -13.47
N GLU A 189 -28.50 -23.41 -12.94
CA GLU A 189 -28.44 -22.16 -13.72
C GLU A 189 -27.51 -22.27 -14.93
N ARG A 190 -26.32 -22.87 -14.73
CA ARG A 190 -25.36 -23.10 -15.82
C ARG A 190 -25.82 -24.13 -16.85
N GLN A 191 -26.60 -25.13 -16.45
CA GLN A 191 -27.06 -26.22 -17.31
C GLN A 191 -28.45 -25.99 -17.90
N MET A 192 -29.20 -24.97 -17.44
CA MET A 192 -30.58 -24.70 -17.86
C MET A 192 -30.69 -24.52 -19.37
N GLY A 193 -29.81 -23.71 -19.97
CA GLY A 193 -29.79 -23.50 -21.43
C GLY A 193 -29.63 -24.82 -22.19
N ALA A 194 -28.58 -25.57 -21.88
CA ALA A 194 -28.32 -26.87 -22.51
C ALA A 194 -29.44 -27.90 -22.24
N THR A 195 -30.09 -27.85 -21.08
CA THR A 195 -31.20 -28.74 -20.74
C THR A 195 -32.47 -28.38 -21.53
N LEU A 196 -32.77 -27.10 -21.67
CA LEU A 196 -33.91 -26.61 -22.44
C LEU A 196 -33.75 -26.90 -23.94
N GLU A 197 -32.54 -26.74 -24.49
CA GLU A 197 -32.25 -27.08 -25.88
C GLU A 197 -32.44 -28.59 -26.17
N LYS A 198 -31.94 -29.45 -25.26
CA LYS A 198 -32.16 -30.90 -25.36
C LYS A 198 -33.65 -31.24 -25.33
N ARG A 199 -34.42 -30.58 -24.47
CA ARG A 199 -35.88 -30.76 -24.38
C ARG A 199 -36.56 -30.33 -25.67
N ARG A 200 -36.22 -29.16 -26.21
CA ARG A 200 -36.76 -28.64 -27.48
C ARG A 200 -36.50 -29.61 -28.63
N LYS A 201 -35.25 -30.04 -28.81
CA LYS A 201 -34.87 -30.98 -29.86
C LYS A 201 -35.59 -32.32 -29.73
N ALA A 202 -35.74 -32.84 -28.51
CA ALA A 202 -36.50 -34.07 -28.27
C ALA A 202 -37.96 -33.92 -28.70
N MET A 203 -38.61 -32.79 -28.37
CA MET A 203 -39.99 -32.51 -28.77
C MET A 203 -40.15 -32.33 -30.28
N GLU A 204 -39.20 -31.67 -30.94
CA GLU A 204 -39.19 -31.52 -32.41
C GLU A 204 -39.06 -32.90 -33.11
N SER A 205 -38.23 -33.81 -32.59
CA SER A 205 -38.07 -35.18 -33.13
C SER A 205 -39.18 -36.16 -32.71
N MET A 206 -40.03 -35.78 -31.75
CA MET A 206 -41.05 -36.66 -31.16
C MET A 206 -42.08 -37.19 -32.18
N PRO A 207 -42.62 -36.37 -33.11
CA PRO A 207 -43.60 -36.85 -34.08
C PRO A 207 -43.03 -37.92 -35.03
N GLU A 208 -41.77 -37.75 -35.48
CA GLU A 208 -41.08 -38.72 -36.33
C GLU A 208 -40.84 -40.04 -35.60
N LEU A 209 -40.38 -39.95 -34.36
CA LEU A 209 -40.13 -41.12 -33.52
C LEU A 209 -41.42 -41.92 -33.28
N ILE A 210 -42.54 -41.23 -33.02
CA ILE A 210 -43.85 -41.87 -32.86
C ILE A 210 -44.30 -42.55 -34.17
N ARG A 211 -44.07 -41.93 -35.33
CA ARG A 211 -44.39 -42.53 -36.64
C ARG A 211 -43.59 -43.82 -36.85
N GLU A 212 -42.27 -43.79 -36.65
CA GLU A 212 -41.41 -44.97 -36.77
C GLU A 212 -41.85 -46.09 -35.80
N TRP A 213 -42.15 -45.74 -34.55
CA TRP A 213 -42.52 -46.70 -33.52
C TRP A 213 -43.86 -47.40 -33.84
N LYS A 214 -44.85 -46.64 -34.34
CA LYS A 214 -46.14 -47.18 -34.79
C LYS A 214 -45.98 -48.08 -36.02
N GLN A 215 -45.24 -47.62 -37.03
CA GLN A 215 -44.98 -48.41 -38.26
C GLN A 215 -44.30 -49.75 -37.95
N LYS A 216 -43.40 -49.79 -36.97
CA LYS A 216 -42.65 -50.98 -36.59
C LYS A 216 -43.41 -51.94 -35.66
N GLY A 217 -44.70 -51.68 -35.41
CA GLY A 217 -45.58 -52.58 -34.68
C GLY A 217 -45.52 -52.43 -33.15
N HIS A 218 -45.55 -51.19 -32.64
CA HIS A 218 -45.72 -50.89 -31.21
C HIS A 218 -44.73 -51.62 -30.28
N GLY A 219 -43.45 -51.64 -30.67
CA GLY A 219 -42.39 -52.22 -29.85
C GLY A 219 -41.93 -53.62 -30.23
N ARG A 220 -42.67 -54.39 -31.05
CA ARG A 220 -42.27 -55.75 -31.45
C ARG A 220 -40.93 -55.81 -32.21
N GLY A 221 -40.66 -54.81 -33.05
CA GLY A 221 -39.39 -54.66 -33.79
C GLY A 221 -38.50 -53.52 -33.31
N TRP A 222 -38.79 -52.91 -32.15
CA TRP A 222 -38.05 -51.74 -31.65
C TRP A 222 -36.78 -52.18 -30.93
N LYS A 223 -35.64 -51.62 -31.32
CA LYS A 223 -34.32 -51.90 -30.70
C LYS A 223 -33.68 -50.67 -30.05
N LYS A 224 -34.25 -49.48 -30.24
CA LYS A 224 -33.72 -48.18 -29.78
C LYS A 224 -34.28 -47.83 -28.39
N TYR A 225 -34.10 -48.70 -27.40
CA TYR A 225 -34.53 -48.39 -26.03
C TYR A 225 -33.55 -47.42 -25.35
N PRO A 226 -34.02 -46.51 -24.47
CA PRO A 226 -33.14 -45.74 -23.61
C PRO A 226 -32.24 -46.67 -22.79
N LYS A 227 -31.02 -46.23 -22.51
CA LYS A 227 -30.08 -46.92 -21.64
C LYS A 227 -30.20 -46.42 -20.21
#